data_AF-A0AAN0JZC8-F1
#
_entry.id   AF-A0AAN0JZC8-F1
#
_cell.length_a   1.000
_cell.length_b   1.000
_cell.length_c   1.000
_cell.angle_alpha   90.00
_cell.angle_beta   90.00
_cell.angle_gamma   90.00
#
_symmetry.space_group_name_H-M   'P 1'
#
loop_
_entity.id
_entity.type
_entity.pdbx_description
1 polymer ?
#
loop_
_entity_poly.entity_id
_entity_poly.type
_entity_poly.pdbx_seq_one_letter_code
_entity_poly.pdbx_strand_id
1 'polypeptide(L)'
;MNVCLLTDNDFSPRDILEPSPKRLQKHLSAVVNYVKFFNFAEQISNTEGKRKEIEELNEKLKASVTSITDIQREIAELEESKEARKEVEDARKHQIAEQEHELQDLKTHMSNLESRLKLAEESQERSKKAHSTAEEDLKRSEDRINDLKMQVVTSPQELYQSVDEVRKDLEDKRNVRDETIGNATMWETLAKKASDVTPSVDDTIGEIDELSHLVEKTIQLDNDLKRLMDSKRKLTQELKSKISRDQNLSGQIKKIDEEINGLSQYKRTLSSTDGDSEQQKEIESFELILENKKEKDHEMLMELEETKQKHSKRIKAFEKLETQVTNEITLMKETYHSYQRRLEEVNKPLNSIKKSL
;
A
#
# COMPACT_ATOMS: atom_id res chain seq x y z
N MET A 1 163.77 -83.92 -28.68
CA MET A 1 164.97 -83.52 -27.89
C MET A 1 165.49 -84.76 -27.19
N ASN A 2 166.75 -85.15 -27.40
CA ASN A 2 167.36 -86.26 -26.66
C ASN A 2 167.63 -85.81 -25.22
N VAL A 3 166.82 -86.31 -24.29
CA VAL A 3 167.04 -86.13 -22.86
C VAL A 3 168.14 -87.11 -22.45
N CYS A 4 169.36 -86.62 -22.23
CA CYS A 4 170.42 -87.42 -21.61
C CYS A 4 170.13 -87.53 -20.11
N LEU A 5 169.63 -88.68 -19.65
CA LEU A 5 169.57 -89.02 -18.24
C LEU A 5 171.00 -89.32 -17.77
N LEU A 6 171.50 -88.53 -16.81
CA LEU A 6 172.74 -88.81 -16.08
C LEU A 6 172.41 -89.77 -14.93
N THR A 7 173.25 -90.77 -14.70
CA THR A 7 173.12 -91.72 -13.57
C THR A 7 174.17 -91.40 -12.51
N ASP A 8 173.95 -91.85 -11.27
CA ASP A 8 174.67 -91.41 -10.05
C ASP A 8 176.21 -91.57 -10.08
N ASN A 9 176.77 -92.27 -11.06
CA ASN A 9 178.23 -92.44 -11.22
C ASN A 9 178.87 -91.53 -12.29
N ASP A 10 178.12 -90.63 -12.91
CA ASP A 10 178.59 -89.86 -14.06
C ASP A 10 179.41 -88.60 -13.71
N PHE A 11 179.46 -88.18 -12.43
CA PHE A 11 180.18 -86.98 -11.99
C PHE A 11 181.09 -87.25 -10.77
N SER A 12 182.39 -86.92 -10.89
CA SER A 12 183.39 -87.10 -9.83
C SER A 12 184.02 -85.74 -9.46
N PRO A 13 184.52 -85.54 -8.22
CA PRO A 13 185.23 -84.32 -7.84
C PRO A 13 186.43 -84.00 -8.76
N ARG A 14 187.03 -85.02 -9.40
CA ARG A 14 188.09 -84.83 -10.42
C ARG A 14 187.61 -84.07 -11.65
N ASP A 15 186.35 -84.17 -12.04
CA ASP A 15 185.81 -83.47 -13.21
C ASP A 15 185.74 -81.93 -13.01
N ILE A 16 185.87 -81.47 -11.76
CA ILE A 16 186.01 -80.05 -11.40
C ILE A 16 187.49 -79.64 -11.39
N LEU A 17 188.36 -80.53 -10.90
CA LEU A 17 189.78 -80.24 -10.66
C LEU A 17 190.65 -80.42 -11.93
N GLU A 18 190.28 -81.33 -12.85
CA GLU A 18 190.96 -81.60 -14.12
C GLU A 18 189.94 -81.89 -15.25
N PRO A 19 189.31 -80.85 -15.83
CA PRO A 19 188.17 -81.05 -16.72
C PRO A 19 188.59 -81.62 -18.09
N SER A 20 188.05 -82.79 -18.47
CA SER A 20 188.11 -83.25 -19.85
C SER A 20 187.05 -82.51 -20.71
N PRO A 21 187.43 -81.87 -21.84
CA PRO A 21 186.53 -80.96 -22.56
C PRO A 21 185.18 -81.58 -22.98
N LYS A 22 185.20 -82.82 -23.48
CA LYS A 22 183.99 -83.51 -23.95
C LYS A 22 183.03 -83.87 -22.82
N ARG A 23 183.55 -84.33 -21.67
CA ARG A 23 182.73 -84.73 -20.52
C ARG A 23 182.14 -83.50 -19.83
N LEU A 24 182.93 -82.43 -19.67
CA LEU A 24 182.46 -81.16 -19.14
C LEU A 24 181.36 -80.56 -20.04
N GLN A 25 181.55 -80.56 -21.37
CA GLN A 25 180.54 -80.07 -22.32
C GLN A 25 179.21 -80.83 -22.21
N LYS A 26 179.25 -82.17 -22.06
CA LYS A 26 178.04 -82.99 -21.87
C LYS A 26 177.29 -82.62 -20.58
N HIS A 27 178.02 -82.44 -19.47
CA HIS A 27 177.42 -82.05 -18.19
C HIS A 27 176.87 -80.63 -18.23
N LEU A 28 177.61 -79.66 -18.75
CA LEU A 28 177.12 -78.28 -18.93
C LEU A 28 175.89 -78.23 -19.83
N SER A 29 175.86 -79.02 -20.91
CA SER A 29 174.67 -79.13 -21.76
C SER A 29 173.47 -79.74 -21.02
N ALA A 30 173.69 -80.72 -20.15
CA ALA A 30 172.62 -81.30 -19.33
C ALA A 30 172.08 -80.29 -18.31
N VAL A 31 172.96 -79.54 -17.63
CA VAL A 31 172.58 -78.45 -16.72
C VAL A 31 171.81 -77.36 -17.46
N VAL A 32 172.30 -76.92 -18.62
CA VAL A 32 171.61 -75.91 -19.45
C VAL A 32 170.23 -76.42 -19.91
N ASN A 33 170.12 -77.69 -20.31
CA ASN A 33 168.84 -78.27 -20.70
C ASN A 33 167.88 -78.41 -19.51
N TYR A 34 168.39 -78.78 -18.33
CA TYR A 34 167.60 -78.83 -17.10
C TYR A 34 167.07 -77.44 -16.72
N VAL A 35 167.92 -76.41 -16.73
CA VAL A 35 167.49 -75.02 -16.44
C VAL A 35 166.48 -74.52 -17.48
N LYS A 36 166.70 -74.81 -18.77
CA LYS A 36 165.73 -74.48 -19.82
C LYS A 36 164.40 -75.20 -19.61
N PHE A 37 164.43 -76.49 -19.27
CA PHE A 37 163.22 -77.26 -18.99
C PHE A 37 162.50 -76.76 -17.73
N PHE A 38 163.23 -76.46 -16.67
CA PHE A 38 162.68 -75.91 -15.43
C PHE A 38 162.02 -74.56 -15.67
N ASN A 39 162.70 -73.63 -16.36
CA ASN A 39 162.14 -72.33 -16.72
C ASN A 39 160.92 -72.47 -17.65
N PHE A 40 160.95 -73.43 -18.59
CA PHE A 40 159.81 -73.70 -19.47
C PHE A 40 158.63 -74.31 -18.72
N ALA A 41 158.88 -75.23 -17.77
CA ALA A 41 157.86 -75.81 -16.90
C ALA A 41 157.24 -74.75 -15.98
N GLU A 42 158.04 -73.84 -15.43
CA GLU A 42 157.56 -72.69 -14.66
C GLU A 42 156.72 -71.73 -15.51
N GLN A 43 157.15 -71.44 -16.75
CA GLN A 43 156.36 -70.65 -17.70
C GLN A 43 155.03 -71.33 -18.04
N ILE A 44 155.02 -72.64 -18.30
CA ILE A 44 153.79 -73.40 -18.54
C ILE A 44 152.87 -73.29 -17.33
N SER A 45 153.37 -73.58 -16.12
CA SER A 45 152.59 -73.48 -14.88
C SER A 45 151.97 -72.09 -14.69
N ASN A 46 152.75 -71.02 -14.93
CA ASN A 46 152.26 -69.65 -14.86
C ASN A 46 151.20 -69.33 -15.93
N THR A 47 151.37 -69.83 -17.16
CA THR A 47 150.36 -69.66 -18.22
C THR A 47 149.09 -70.45 -17.95
N GLU A 48 149.20 -71.64 -17.38
CA GLU A 48 148.06 -72.45 -16.94
C GLU A 48 147.30 -71.78 -15.79
N GLY A 49 148.02 -71.18 -14.83
CA GLY A 49 147.42 -70.37 -13.76
C GLY A 49 146.61 -69.20 -14.31
N LYS A 50 147.20 -68.40 -15.22
CA LYS A 50 146.49 -67.29 -15.89
C LYS A 50 145.31 -67.77 -16.73
N ARG A 51 145.41 -68.94 -17.39
CA ARG A 51 144.29 -69.52 -18.13
C ARG A 51 143.12 -69.84 -17.19
N LYS A 52 143.38 -70.43 -16.02
CA LYS A 52 142.35 -70.71 -15.02
C LYS A 52 141.68 -69.42 -14.51
N GLU A 53 142.45 -68.38 -14.23
CA GLU A 53 141.90 -67.06 -13.84
C GLU A 53 141.01 -66.46 -14.94
N ILE A 54 141.40 -66.58 -16.21
CA ILE A 54 140.58 -66.12 -17.35
C ILE A 54 139.29 -66.94 -17.45
N GLU A 55 139.36 -68.26 -17.28
CA GLU A 55 138.17 -69.12 -17.29
C GLU A 55 137.20 -68.75 -16.16
N GLU A 56 137.69 -68.52 -14.95
CA GLU A 56 136.86 -68.07 -13.81
C GLU A 56 136.21 -66.70 -14.06
N LEU A 57 136.97 -65.74 -14.60
CA LEU A 57 136.43 -64.43 -14.96
C LEU A 57 135.39 -64.53 -16.07
N ASN A 58 135.59 -65.42 -17.05
CA ASN A 58 134.63 -65.62 -18.13
C ASN A 58 133.33 -66.25 -17.63
N GLU A 59 133.41 -67.20 -16.69
CA GLU A 59 132.22 -67.75 -16.04
C GLU A 59 131.48 -66.71 -15.19
N LYS A 60 132.20 -65.86 -14.45
CA LYS A 60 131.60 -64.71 -13.74
C LYS A 60 130.95 -63.71 -14.69
N LEU A 61 131.57 -63.45 -15.84
CA LEU A 61 131.03 -62.57 -16.86
C LEU A 61 129.74 -63.14 -17.46
N LYS A 62 129.73 -64.42 -17.84
CA LYS A 62 128.53 -65.12 -18.33
C LYS A 62 127.39 -65.04 -17.31
N ALA A 63 127.66 -65.33 -16.04
CA ALA A 63 126.66 -65.25 -14.97
C ALA A 63 126.13 -63.81 -14.76
N SER A 64 127.00 -62.81 -14.89
CA SER A 64 126.60 -61.40 -14.79
C SER A 64 125.73 -60.98 -15.99
N VAL A 65 126.08 -61.42 -17.20
CA VAL A 65 125.30 -61.15 -18.42
C VAL A 65 123.91 -61.78 -18.31
N THR A 66 123.80 -63.04 -17.85
CA THR A 66 122.50 -63.67 -17.63
C THR A 66 121.67 -62.94 -16.58
N SER A 67 122.30 -62.48 -15.49
CA SER A 67 121.62 -61.68 -14.47
C SER A 67 121.13 -60.34 -15.01
N ILE A 68 121.90 -59.67 -15.86
CA ILE A 68 121.48 -58.42 -16.52
C ILE A 68 120.28 -58.68 -17.42
N THR A 69 120.28 -59.76 -18.21
CA THR A 69 119.15 -60.09 -19.09
C THR A 69 117.88 -60.42 -18.30
N ASP A 70 118.02 -61.10 -17.14
CA ASP A 70 116.88 -61.39 -16.27
C ASP A 70 116.29 -60.11 -15.65
N ILE A 71 117.15 -59.19 -15.19
CA ILE A 71 116.71 -57.89 -14.66
C ILE A 71 116.03 -57.05 -15.74
N GLN A 72 116.58 -57.04 -16.96
CA GLN A 72 115.95 -56.32 -18.08
C GLN A 72 114.57 -56.87 -18.42
N ARG A 73 114.40 -58.20 -18.36
CA ARG A 73 113.08 -58.83 -18.51
C ARG A 73 112.13 -58.42 -17.39
N GLU A 74 112.58 -58.43 -16.13
CA GLU A 74 111.78 -58.02 -14.98
C GLU A 74 111.35 -56.54 -15.08
N ILE A 75 112.23 -55.65 -15.54
CA ILE A 75 111.90 -54.24 -15.78
C ILE A 75 110.79 -54.11 -16.83
N ALA A 76 110.89 -54.83 -17.95
CA ALA A 76 109.88 -54.80 -19.00
C ALA A 76 108.51 -55.31 -18.50
N GLU A 77 108.49 -56.41 -17.73
CA GLU A 77 107.28 -56.95 -17.10
C GLU A 77 106.66 -55.95 -16.10
N LEU A 78 107.48 -55.23 -15.34
CA LEU A 78 107.03 -54.19 -14.41
C LEU A 78 106.48 -52.96 -15.13
N GLU A 79 107.08 -52.53 -16.24
CA GLU A 79 106.59 -51.41 -17.06
C GLU A 79 105.23 -51.75 -17.69
N GLU A 80 105.06 -52.96 -18.22
CA GLU A 80 103.78 -53.45 -18.75
C GLU A 80 102.72 -53.52 -17.63
N SER A 81 103.08 -54.04 -16.45
CA SER A 81 102.18 -54.06 -15.28
C SER A 81 101.78 -52.65 -14.84
N LYS A 82 102.70 -51.68 -14.92
CA LYS A 82 102.44 -50.28 -14.56
C LYS A 82 101.46 -49.62 -15.54
N GLU A 83 101.61 -49.85 -16.84
CA GLU A 83 100.68 -49.28 -17.83
C GLU A 83 99.28 -49.90 -17.69
N ALA A 84 99.20 -51.22 -17.49
CA ALA A 84 97.92 -51.89 -17.22
C ALA A 84 97.21 -51.35 -15.96
N ARG A 85 97.98 -51.04 -14.89
CA ARG A 85 97.41 -50.40 -13.68
C ARG A 85 96.90 -48.99 -13.96
N LYS A 86 97.61 -48.24 -14.80
CA LYS A 86 97.23 -46.88 -15.17
C LYS A 86 95.94 -46.85 -15.99
N GLU A 87 95.77 -47.77 -16.94
CA GLU A 87 94.51 -47.93 -17.67
C GLU A 87 93.33 -48.22 -16.72
N VAL A 88 93.52 -49.10 -15.73
CA VAL A 88 92.50 -49.40 -14.71
C VAL A 88 92.22 -48.16 -13.83
N GLU A 89 93.23 -47.38 -13.49
CA GLU A 89 93.07 -46.17 -12.70
C GLU A 89 92.30 -45.09 -13.47
N ASP A 90 92.59 -44.91 -14.75
CA ASP A 90 91.89 -43.95 -15.61
C ASP A 90 90.43 -44.38 -15.85
N ALA A 91 90.18 -45.67 -16.06
CA ALA A 91 88.82 -46.21 -16.12
C ALA A 91 88.03 -45.96 -14.82
N ARG A 92 88.67 -46.15 -13.65
CA ARG A 92 88.07 -45.83 -12.35
C ARG A 92 87.78 -44.35 -12.19
N LYS A 93 88.69 -43.47 -12.61
CA LYS A 93 88.48 -42.01 -12.56
C LYS A 93 87.28 -41.60 -13.40
N HIS A 94 87.16 -42.15 -14.60
CA HIS A 94 85.98 -41.91 -15.45
C HIS A 94 84.69 -42.38 -14.79
N GLN A 95 84.69 -43.57 -14.19
CA GLN A 95 83.51 -44.10 -13.50
C GLN A 95 83.12 -43.28 -12.27
N ILE A 96 84.10 -42.77 -11.51
CA ILE A 96 83.85 -41.86 -10.39
C ILE A 96 83.23 -40.55 -10.88
N ALA A 97 83.76 -39.97 -11.96
CA ALA A 97 83.23 -38.72 -12.52
C ALA A 97 81.78 -38.88 -13.02
N GLU A 98 81.44 -40.02 -13.63
CA GLU A 98 80.08 -40.35 -14.05
C GLU A 98 79.13 -40.48 -12.84
N GLN A 99 79.55 -41.20 -11.80
CA GLN A 99 78.78 -41.33 -10.55
C GLN A 99 78.60 -39.98 -9.83
N GLU A 100 79.60 -39.11 -9.83
CA GLU A 100 79.49 -37.76 -9.28
C GLU A 100 78.47 -36.91 -10.04
N HIS A 101 78.44 -37.03 -11.37
CA HIS A 101 77.44 -36.37 -12.20
C HIS A 101 76.02 -36.88 -11.89
N GLU A 102 75.83 -38.21 -11.83
CA GLU A 102 74.54 -38.81 -11.46
C GLU A 102 74.05 -38.37 -10.08
N LEU A 103 74.96 -38.30 -9.10
CA LEU A 103 74.64 -37.80 -7.75
C LEU A 103 74.21 -36.35 -7.76
N GLN A 104 74.84 -35.52 -8.60
CA GLN A 104 74.47 -34.12 -8.74
C GLN A 104 73.09 -33.98 -9.39
N ASP A 105 72.81 -34.74 -10.44
CA ASP A 105 71.50 -34.78 -11.09
C ASP A 105 70.40 -35.21 -10.11
N LEU A 106 70.63 -36.30 -9.36
CA LEU A 106 69.73 -36.77 -8.30
C LEU A 106 69.47 -35.69 -7.24
N LYS A 107 70.51 -34.97 -6.82
CA LYS A 107 70.38 -33.88 -5.84
C LYS A 107 69.53 -32.73 -6.36
N THR A 108 69.70 -32.34 -7.63
CA THR A 108 68.84 -31.31 -8.24
C THR A 108 67.40 -31.80 -8.36
N HIS A 109 67.20 -33.07 -8.69
CA HIS A 109 65.87 -33.68 -8.76
C HIS A 109 65.17 -33.72 -7.41
N MET A 110 65.89 -34.07 -6.34
CA MET A 110 65.38 -34.04 -4.97
C MET A 110 64.96 -32.62 -4.56
N SER A 111 65.81 -31.62 -4.81
CA SER A 111 65.47 -30.23 -4.51
C SER A 111 64.22 -29.74 -5.27
N ASN A 112 64.09 -30.14 -6.54
CA ASN A 112 62.88 -29.85 -7.32
C ASN A 112 61.64 -30.54 -6.73
N LEU A 113 61.75 -31.79 -6.30
CA LEU A 113 60.64 -32.52 -5.66
C LEU A 113 60.22 -31.88 -4.33
N GLU A 114 61.17 -31.48 -3.50
CA GLU A 114 60.89 -30.75 -2.24
C GLU A 114 60.15 -29.44 -2.51
N SER A 115 60.57 -28.68 -3.53
CA SER A 115 59.88 -27.44 -3.91
C SER A 115 58.44 -27.68 -4.37
N ARG A 116 58.21 -28.77 -5.13
CA ARG A 116 56.88 -29.17 -5.59
C ARG A 116 56.00 -29.66 -4.45
N LEU A 117 56.57 -30.41 -3.50
CA LEU A 117 55.89 -30.87 -2.30
C LEU A 117 55.38 -29.66 -1.50
N LYS A 118 56.26 -28.67 -1.26
CA LYS A 118 55.91 -27.45 -0.54
C LYS A 118 54.78 -26.68 -1.23
N LEU A 119 54.83 -26.51 -2.55
CA LEU A 119 53.75 -25.87 -3.32
C LEU A 119 52.43 -26.65 -3.23
N ALA A 120 52.50 -27.99 -3.25
CA ALA A 120 51.32 -28.83 -3.09
C ALA A 120 50.70 -28.68 -1.70
N GLU A 121 51.51 -28.67 -0.63
CA GLU A 121 51.06 -28.44 0.74
C GLU A 121 50.39 -27.07 0.90
N GLU A 122 51.00 -26.01 0.36
CA GLU A 122 50.41 -24.67 0.36
C GLU A 122 49.07 -24.62 -0.39
N SER A 123 48.97 -25.33 -1.53
CA SER A 123 47.72 -25.42 -2.29
C SER A 123 46.63 -26.19 -1.53
N GLN A 124 47.00 -27.27 -0.84
CA GLN A 124 46.09 -28.05 -0.02
C GLN A 124 45.56 -27.24 1.16
N GLU A 125 46.42 -26.47 1.82
CA GLU A 125 46.02 -25.61 2.93
C GLU A 125 45.08 -24.49 2.47
N ARG A 126 45.34 -23.88 1.30
CA ARG A 126 44.40 -22.91 0.70
C ARG A 126 43.05 -23.56 0.39
N SER A 127 43.03 -24.78 -0.13
CA SER A 127 41.79 -25.52 -0.40
C SER A 127 41.00 -25.83 0.87
N LYS A 128 41.69 -26.22 1.97
CA LYS A 128 41.04 -26.45 3.27
C LYS A 128 40.39 -25.18 3.82
N LYS A 129 41.09 -24.04 3.75
CA LYS A 129 40.54 -22.75 4.15
C LYS A 129 39.32 -22.36 3.31
N ALA A 130 39.41 -22.52 2.00
CA ALA A 130 38.28 -22.25 1.09
C ALA A 130 37.06 -23.15 1.42
N HIS A 131 37.28 -24.43 1.71
CA HIS A 131 36.21 -25.33 2.16
C HIS A 131 35.58 -24.88 3.48
N SER A 132 36.39 -24.53 4.48
CA SER A 132 35.88 -24.03 5.77
C SER A 132 35.02 -22.78 5.59
N THR A 133 35.43 -21.84 4.73
CA THR A 133 34.63 -20.64 4.43
C THR A 133 33.34 -21.00 3.71
N ALA A 134 33.39 -21.92 2.74
CA ALA A 134 32.20 -22.37 2.02
C ALA A 134 31.20 -23.09 2.93
N GLU A 135 31.66 -23.87 3.91
CA GLU A 135 30.82 -24.49 4.94
C GLU A 135 30.13 -23.45 5.82
N GLU A 136 30.85 -22.41 6.25
CA GLU A 136 30.26 -21.30 7.00
C GLU A 136 29.20 -20.55 6.18
N ASP A 137 29.46 -20.28 4.90
CA ASP A 137 28.51 -19.62 4.01
C ASP A 137 27.27 -20.48 3.74
N LEU A 138 27.44 -21.79 3.59
CA LEU A 138 26.34 -22.74 3.47
C LEU A 138 25.44 -22.69 4.71
N LYS A 139 26.04 -22.76 5.90
CA LYS A 139 25.30 -22.69 7.17
C LYS A 139 24.50 -21.39 7.29
N ARG A 140 25.11 -20.24 6.95
CA ARG A 140 24.41 -18.94 6.93
C ARG A 140 23.23 -18.94 5.95
N SER A 141 23.37 -19.59 4.80
CA SER A 141 22.28 -19.74 3.84
C SER A 141 21.15 -20.62 4.38
N GLU A 142 21.47 -21.72 5.04
CA GLU A 142 20.48 -22.62 5.68
C GLU A 142 19.69 -21.90 6.78
N ASP A 143 20.38 -21.15 7.64
CA ASP A 143 19.74 -20.33 8.68
C ASP A 143 18.76 -19.32 8.04
N ARG A 144 19.18 -18.64 6.97
CA ARG A 144 18.33 -17.69 6.24
C ARG A 144 17.12 -18.35 5.57
N ILE A 145 17.28 -19.56 5.05
CA ILE A 145 16.16 -20.35 4.51
C ILE A 145 15.16 -20.68 5.62
N ASN A 146 15.64 -21.05 6.81
CA ASN A 146 14.78 -21.36 7.95
C ASN A 146 14.03 -20.12 8.45
N ASP A 147 14.70 -18.96 8.53
CA ASP A 147 14.06 -17.70 8.88
C ASP A 147 12.94 -17.34 7.89
N LEU A 148 13.21 -17.46 6.59
CA LEU A 148 12.22 -17.21 5.54
C LEU A 148 11.05 -18.19 5.61
N LYS A 149 11.31 -19.48 5.88
CA LYS A 149 10.25 -20.47 6.09
C LYS A 149 9.36 -20.09 7.27
N MET A 150 9.95 -19.64 8.39
CA MET A 150 9.19 -19.18 9.55
C MET A 150 8.32 -17.97 9.20
N GLN A 151 8.86 -16.96 8.51
CA GLN A 151 8.07 -15.80 8.06
C GLN A 151 6.92 -16.19 7.13
N VAL A 152 7.16 -17.11 6.19
CA VAL A 152 6.12 -17.63 5.29
C VAL A 152 5.08 -18.47 6.02
N VAL A 153 5.39 -19.07 7.18
CA VAL A 153 4.39 -19.78 8.00
C VAL A 153 3.57 -18.81 8.84
N THR A 154 4.20 -17.77 9.38
CA THR A 154 3.54 -16.77 10.23
C THR A 154 2.64 -15.83 9.42
N SER A 155 3.07 -15.39 8.24
CA SER A 155 2.30 -14.44 7.41
C SER A 155 0.90 -14.94 7.01
N PRO A 156 0.69 -16.20 6.58
CA PRO A 156 -0.65 -16.75 6.35
C PRO A 156 -1.49 -16.83 7.61
N GLN A 157 -0.91 -17.17 8.76
CA GLN A 157 -1.64 -17.22 10.04
C GLN A 157 -2.13 -15.83 10.46
N GLU A 158 -1.28 -14.82 10.31
CA GLU A 158 -1.65 -13.41 10.52
C GLU A 158 -2.73 -12.95 9.52
N LEU A 159 -2.65 -13.37 8.26
CA LEU A 159 -3.68 -13.09 7.26
C LEU A 159 -5.01 -13.77 7.60
N TYR A 160 -5.00 -15.03 8.06
CA TYR A 160 -6.22 -15.70 8.51
C TYR A 160 -6.86 -14.98 9.70
N GLN A 161 -6.05 -14.58 10.69
CA GLN A 161 -6.54 -13.79 11.84
C GLN A 161 -7.13 -12.45 11.38
N SER A 162 -6.45 -11.72 10.50
CA SER A 162 -6.96 -10.45 9.97
C SER A 162 -8.24 -10.62 9.15
N VAL A 163 -8.34 -11.69 8.35
CA VAL A 163 -9.57 -12.02 7.61
C VAL A 163 -10.71 -12.37 8.57
N ASP A 164 -10.44 -13.10 9.65
CA ASP A 164 -11.44 -13.43 10.67
C ASP A 164 -11.92 -12.19 11.43
N GLU A 165 -11.02 -11.26 11.76
CA GLU A 165 -11.36 -9.95 12.34
C GLU A 165 -12.26 -9.14 11.39
N VAL A 166 -11.89 -9.03 10.10
CA VAL A 166 -12.70 -8.33 9.09
C VAL A 166 -14.05 -9.01 8.89
N ARG A 167 -14.12 -10.35 8.92
CA ARG A 167 -15.39 -11.08 8.84
C ARG A 167 -16.30 -10.75 10.01
N LYS A 168 -15.75 -10.70 11.23
CA LYS A 168 -16.49 -10.35 12.43
C LYS A 168 -17.01 -8.91 12.37
N ASP A 169 -16.16 -7.95 12.00
CA ASP A 169 -16.55 -6.55 11.82
C ASP A 169 -17.64 -6.38 10.76
N LEU A 170 -17.60 -7.18 9.69
CA LEU A 170 -18.59 -7.14 8.63
C LEU A 170 -19.94 -7.70 9.09
N GLU A 171 -19.93 -8.76 9.90
CA GLU A 171 -21.15 -9.32 10.50
C GLU A 171 -21.78 -8.33 11.49
N ASP A 172 -20.98 -7.67 12.33
CA ASP A 172 -21.47 -6.64 13.25
C ASP A 172 -22.11 -5.47 12.49
N LYS A 173 -21.47 -5.00 11.41
CA LYS A 173 -22.06 -3.96 10.53
C LYS A 173 -23.33 -4.41 9.83
N ARG A 174 -23.44 -5.69 9.47
CA ARG A 174 -24.64 -6.26 8.87
C ARG A 174 -25.79 -6.26 9.88
N ASN A 175 -25.54 -6.67 11.11
CA ASN A 175 -26.54 -6.64 12.19
C ASN A 175 -27.06 -5.21 12.43
N VAL A 176 -26.16 -4.22 12.53
CA VAL A 176 -26.55 -2.80 12.68
C VAL A 176 -27.38 -2.30 11.49
N ARG A 177 -27.04 -2.71 10.26
CA ARG A 177 -27.83 -2.37 9.07
C ARG A 177 -29.23 -2.96 9.15
N ASP A 178 -29.35 -4.24 9.51
CA ASP A 178 -30.64 -4.93 9.59
C ASP A 178 -31.52 -4.30 10.68
N GLU A 179 -30.95 -3.91 11.82
CA GLU A 179 -31.63 -3.09 12.84
C GLU A 179 -32.08 -1.72 12.29
N THR A 180 -31.23 -1.05 11.51
CA THR A 180 -31.54 0.25 10.91
C THR A 180 -32.68 0.13 9.88
N ILE A 181 -32.68 -0.91 9.05
CA ILE A 181 -33.76 -1.21 8.11
C ILE A 181 -35.05 -1.50 8.88
N GLY A 182 -34.98 -2.30 9.94
CA GLY A 182 -36.11 -2.55 10.84
C GLY A 182 -36.69 -1.24 11.40
N ASN A 183 -35.84 -0.36 11.93
CA ASN A 183 -36.25 0.94 12.44
C ASN A 183 -36.87 1.82 11.34
N ALA A 184 -36.29 1.86 10.14
CA ALA A 184 -36.83 2.63 9.02
C ALA A 184 -38.23 2.15 8.62
N THR A 185 -38.45 0.84 8.54
CA THR A 185 -39.77 0.26 8.22
C THR A 185 -40.81 0.58 9.31
N MET A 186 -40.38 0.62 10.58
CA MET A 186 -41.23 1.06 11.70
C MET A 186 -41.61 2.54 11.56
N TRP A 187 -40.65 3.41 11.24
CA TRP A 187 -40.91 4.84 11.00
C TRP A 187 -41.84 5.07 9.81
N GLU A 188 -41.68 4.33 8.72
CA GLU A 188 -42.56 4.39 7.56
C GLU A 188 -44.00 3.97 7.91
N THR A 189 -44.15 2.93 8.72
CA THR A 189 -45.46 2.48 9.23
C THR A 189 -46.11 3.56 10.11
N LEU A 190 -45.34 4.21 10.98
CA LEU A 190 -45.83 5.31 11.81
C LEU A 190 -46.22 6.53 10.98
N ALA A 191 -45.41 6.90 9.97
CA ALA A 191 -45.72 7.99 9.06
C ALA A 191 -47.01 7.73 8.28
N LYS A 192 -47.22 6.49 7.81
CA LYS A 192 -48.47 6.10 7.16
C LYS A 192 -49.68 6.23 8.10
N LYS A 193 -49.57 5.75 9.34
CA LYS A 193 -50.64 5.94 10.35
C LYS A 193 -50.94 7.41 10.62
N ALA A 194 -49.91 8.26 10.70
CA ALA A 194 -50.11 9.71 10.86
C ALA A 194 -50.80 10.32 9.64
N SER A 195 -50.43 9.89 8.43
CA SER A 195 -51.08 10.30 7.19
C SER A 195 -52.54 9.85 7.12
N ASP A 196 -52.89 8.68 7.66
CA ASP A 196 -54.28 8.20 7.68
C ASP A 196 -55.16 8.99 8.68
N VAL A 197 -54.57 9.55 9.75
CA VAL A 197 -55.28 10.35 10.76
C VAL A 197 -55.49 11.80 10.28
N THR A 198 -54.62 12.32 9.42
CA THR A 198 -54.66 13.73 8.98
C THR A 198 -55.98 14.11 8.29
N PRO A 199 -56.53 13.34 7.34
CA PRO A 199 -57.84 13.61 6.74
C PRO A 199 -58.98 13.60 7.76
N SER A 200 -58.94 12.69 8.74
CA SER A 200 -59.96 12.64 9.80
C SER A 200 -59.91 13.88 10.69
N VAL A 201 -58.73 14.46 10.92
CA VAL A 201 -58.59 15.73 11.66
C VAL A 201 -59.12 16.89 10.80
N ASP A 202 -58.77 16.93 9.52
CA ASP A 202 -59.28 17.94 8.58
C ASP A 202 -60.81 17.89 8.46
N ASP A 203 -61.41 16.70 8.42
CA ASP A 203 -62.87 16.52 8.43
C ASP A 203 -63.49 17.08 9.72
N THR A 204 -62.90 16.81 10.90
CA THR A 204 -63.39 17.39 12.16
C THR A 204 -63.22 18.91 12.23
N ILE A 205 -62.19 19.48 11.58
CA ILE A 205 -62.05 20.93 11.45
C ILE A 205 -63.18 21.49 10.57
N GLY A 206 -63.52 20.81 9.47
CA GLY A 206 -64.66 21.17 8.61
C GLY A 206 -65.99 21.17 9.37
N GLU A 207 -66.24 20.16 10.21
CA GLU A 207 -67.45 20.11 11.07
C GLU A 207 -67.50 21.28 12.07
N ILE A 208 -66.36 21.69 12.62
CA ILE A 208 -66.26 22.85 13.53
C ILE A 208 -66.55 24.16 12.81
N ASP A 209 -66.09 24.33 11.57
CA ASP A 209 -66.38 25.52 10.75
C ASP A 209 -67.88 25.64 10.44
N GLU A 210 -68.55 24.53 10.11
CA GLU A 210 -70.01 24.51 9.90
C GLU A 210 -70.78 24.88 11.17
N LEU A 211 -70.37 24.35 12.33
CA LEU A 211 -70.95 24.73 13.62
C LEU A 211 -70.74 26.22 13.93
N SER A 212 -69.59 26.78 13.57
CA SER A 212 -69.29 28.20 13.76
C SER A 212 -70.25 29.10 12.96
N HIS A 213 -70.54 28.74 11.71
CA HIS A 213 -71.55 29.45 10.89
C HIS A 213 -72.97 29.34 11.47
N LEU A 214 -73.34 28.20 12.06
CA LEU A 214 -74.64 28.05 12.71
C LEU A 214 -74.76 28.92 13.97
N VAL A 215 -73.68 29.04 14.75
CA VAL A 215 -73.63 29.94 15.91
C VAL A 215 -73.80 31.40 15.48
N GLU A 216 -73.10 31.86 14.44
CA GLU A 216 -73.24 33.22 13.89
C GLU A 216 -74.68 33.50 13.46
N LYS A 217 -75.32 32.56 12.77
CA LYS A 217 -76.73 32.68 12.35
C LYS A 217 -77.67 32.78 13.55
N THR A 218 -77.37 32.08 14.63
CA THR A 218 -78.15 32.11 15.88
C THR A 218 -78.01 33.47 16.58
N ILE A 219 -76.80 34.02 16.64
CA ILE A 219 -76.55 35.37 17.16
C ILE A 219 -77.33 36.42 16.37
N GLN A 220 -77.39 36.28 15.04
CA GLN A 220 -78.15 37.19 14.18
C GLN A 220 -79.65 37.13 14.47
N LEU A 221 -80.21 35.92 14.63
CA LEU A 221 -81.62 35.73 14.98
C LEU A 221 -81.97 36.32 16.36
N ASP A 222 -81.09 36.18 17.36
CA ASP A 222 -81.30 36.75 18.69
C ASP A 222 -81.34 38.29 18.65
N ASN A 223 -80.46 38.91 17.86
CA ASN A 223 -80.46 40.35 17.64
C ASN A 223 -81.77 40.86 16.99
N ASP A 224 -82.28 40.13 16.00
CA ASP A 224 -83.56 40.48 15.35
C ASP A 224 -84.74 40.32 16.30
N LEU A 225 -84.74 39.27 17.13
CA LEU A 225 -85.76 39.04 18.14
C LEU A 225 -85.78 40.16 19.19
N LYS A 226 -84.60 40.65 19.58
CA LYS A 226 -84.44 41.81 20.48
C LYS A 226 -85.03 43.09 19.89
N ARG A 227 -84.79 43.35 18.60
CA ARG A 227 -85.41 44.48 17.86
C ARG A 227 -86.93 44.37 17.81
N LEU A 228 -87.46 43.18 17.58
CA LEU A 228 -88.91 42.93 17.59
C LEU A 228 -89.51 43.15 18.99
N MET A 229 -88.85 42.68 20.03
CA MET A 229 -89.25 42.90 21.42
C MET A 229 -89.29 44.39 21.78
N ASP A 230 -88.29 45.17 21.37
CA ASP A 230 -88.26 46.62 21.58
C ASP A 230 -89.39 47.33 20.81
N SER A 231 -89.65 46.94 19.57
CA SER A 231 -90.79 47.44 18.79
C SER A 231 -92.14 47.12 19.46
N LYS A 232 -92.32 45.88 19.95
CA LYS A 232 -93.52 45.48 20.71
C LYS A 232 -93.69 46.33 21.98
N ARG A 233 -92.60 46.61 22.69
CA ARG A 233 -92.62 47.43 23.91
C ARG A 233 -93.08 48.86 23.60
N LYS A 234 -92.56 49.47 22.51
CA LYS A 234 -93.00 50.80 22.04
C LYS A 234 -94.48 50.82 21.68
N LEU A 235 -94.96 49.85 20.90
CA LEU A 235 -96.38 49.74 20.52
C LEU A 235 -97.29 49.57 21.74
N THR A 236 -96.86 48.79 22.74
CA THR A 236 -97.62 48.61 24.00
C THR A 236 -97.74 49.93 24.77
N GLN A 237 -96.68 50.74 24.78
CA GLN A 237 -96.67 52.04 25.43
C GLN A 237 -97.58 53.05 24.70
N GLU A 238 -97.56 53.04 23.36
CA GLU A 238 -98.52 53.80 22.55
C GLU A 238 -99.97 53.38 22.83
N LEU A 239 -100.24 52.06 22.89
CA LEU A 239 -101.58 51.54 23.21
C LEU A 239 -102.07 52.02 24.58
N LYS A 240 -101.22 51.95 25.61
CA LYS A 240 -101.55 52.49 26.95
C LYS A 240 -101.88 53.98 26.89
N SER A 241 -101.13 54.78 26.13
CA SER A 241 -101.40 56.21 25.99
C SER A 241 -102.75 56.50 25.29
N LYS A 242 -103.17 55.64 24.34
CA LYS A 242 -104.49 55.73 23.70
C LYS A 242 -105.61 55.34 24.66
N ILE A 243 -105.46 54.27 25.43
CA ILE A 243 -106.45 53.86 26.44
C ILE A 243 -106.68 54.97 27.48
N SER A 244 -105.61 55.63 27.94
CA SER A 244 -105.75 56.78 28.85
C SER A 244 -106.48 57.97 28.22
N ARG A 245 -106.33 58.20 26.91
CA ARG A 245 -107.16 59.20 26.19
C ARG A 245 -108.62 58.77 26.14
N ASP A 246 -108.91 57.51 25.82
CA ASP A 246 -110.27 56.99 25.73
C ASP A 246 -110.99 57.03 27.08
N GLN A 247 -110.29 56.76 28.19
CA GLN A 247 -110.85 56.90 29.54
C GLN A 247 -111.18 58.37 29.88
N ASN A 248 -110.36 59.32 29.44
CA ASN A 248 -110.63 60.75 29.63
C ASN A 248 -111.85 61.19 28.81
N LEU A 249 -111.95 60.75 27.54
CA LEU A 249 -113.12 60.98 26.69
C LEU A 249 -114.39 60.33 27.26
N SER A 250 -114.29 59.12 27.82
CA SER A 250 -115.39 58.45 28.50
C SER A 250 -115.86 59.22 29.75
N GLY A 251 -114.94 59.83 30.50
CA GLY A 251 -115.28 60.73 31.61
C GLY A 251 -116.01 62.01 31.14
N GLN A 252 -115.63 62.56 29.98
CA GLN A 252 -116.34 63.68 29.37
C GLN A 252 -117.74 63.30 28.89
N ILE A 253 -117.90 62.12 28.28
CA ILE A 253 -119.21 61.60 27.86
C ILE A 253 -120.14 61.40 29.06
N LYS A 254 -119.65 60.86 30.19
CA LYS A 254 -120.47 60.73 31.41
C LYS A 254 -120.98 62.06 31.95
N LYS A 255 -120.18 63.13 31.88
CA LYS A 255 -120.64 64.48 32.24
C LYS A 255 -121.75 64.97 31.31
N ILE A 256 -121.63 64.71 30.01
CA ILE A 256 -122.66 65.04 29.03
C ILE A 256 -123.95 64.24 29.30
N ASP A 257 -123.85 62.95 29.66
CA ASP A 257 -125.02 62.13 30.01
C ASP A 257 -125.75 62.62 31.28
N GLU A 258 -125.01 63.13 32.27
CA GLU A 258 -125.59 63.78 33.47
C GLU A 258 -126.33 65.07 33.11
N GLU A 259 -125.76 65.89 32.21
CA GLU A 259 -126.41 67.11 31.68
C GLU A 259 -127.68 66.77 30.86
N ILE A 260 -127.63 65.73 30.02
CA ILE A 260 -128.79 65.23 29.25
C ILE A 260 -129.89 64.72 30.18
N ASN A 261 -129.56 64.05 31.29
CA ASN A 261 -130.56 63.61 32.26
C ASN A 261 -131.22 64.78 33.00
N GLY A 262 -130.46 65.84 33.32
CA GLY A 262 -131.01 67.08 33.86
C GLY A 262 -131.97 67.77 32.88
N LEU A 263 -131.59 67.85 31.60
CA LEU A 263 -132.43 68.38 30.53
C LEU A 263 -133.67 67.50 30.24
N SER A 264 -133.55 66.18 30.41
CA SER A 264 -134.67 65.23 30.24
C SER A 264 -135.70 65.31 31.37
N GLN A 265 -135.31 65.70 32.59
CA GLN A 265 -136.25 66.04 33.66
C GLN A 265 -136.96 67.38 33.38
N TYR A 266 -136.24 68.38 32.87
CA TYR A 266 -136.80 69.69 32.49
C TYR A 266 -137.79 69.58 31.30
N LYS A 267 -137.51 68.69 30.33
CA LYS A 267 -138.40 68.39 29.20
C LYS A 267 -139.70 67.69 29.63
N ARG A 268 -139.66 66.86 30.68
CA ARG A 268 -140.87 66.18 31.20
C ARG A 268 -141.89 67.14 31.84
N THR A 269 -141.46 68.32 32.28
CA THR A 269 -142.34 69.38 32.80
C THR A 269 -142.88 70.33 31.72
N LEU A 270 -142.38 70.27 30.47
CA LEU A 270 -142.62 71.27 29.43
C LEU A 270 -143.43 70.79 28.21
N SER A 271 -143.97 69.56 28.20
CA SER A 271 -144.67 69.02 27.00
C SER A 271 -146.02 68.35 27.26
N SER A 272 -146.94 69.07 27.92
CA SER A 272 -148.39 68.88 27.72
C SER A 272 -149.18 70.19 27.85
N THR A 273 -148.65 71.27 27.28
CA THR A 273 -149.37 72.50 26.90
C THR A 273 -148.93 72.87 25.50
N ASP A 274 -149.90 72.96 24.61
CA ASP A 274 -149.75 73.25 23.18
C ASP A 274 -149.20 74.65 22.91
N GLY A 275 -148.49 74.76 21.78
CA GLY A 275 -148.61 75.94 20.94
C GLY A 275 -147.31 76.64 20.58
N ASP A 276 -146.90 76.38 19.33
CA ASP A 276 -146.43 77.36 18.34
C ASP A 276 -144.97 77.84 18.24
N SER A 277 -144.55 77.89 16.97
CA SER A 277 -143.80 78.99 16.35
C SER A 277 -142.28 79.12 16.57
N GLU A 278 -141.54 78.03 16.81
CA GLU A 278 -140.06 78.04 16.71
C GLU A 278 -139.42 76.86 15.94
N GLN A 279 -140.22 75.89 15.50
CA GLN A 279 -139.76 74.71 14.73
C GLN A 279 -139.28 75.06 13.30
N GLN A 280 -139.59 76.27 12.81
CA GLN A 280 -139.15 76.74 11.49
C GLN A 280 -137.70 77.30 11.51
N LYS A 281 -137.19 77.76 12.66
CA LYS A 281 -135.80 78.25 12.80
C LYS A 281 -134.78 77.14 13.06
N GLU A 282 -135.25 76.00 13.57
CA GLU A 282 -134.40 74.85 13.85
C GLU A 282 -133.96 74.13 12.56
N ILE A 283 -134.83 74.11 11.54
CA ILE A 283 -134.54 73.51 10.22
C ILE A 283 -133.44 74.29 9.46
N GLU A 284 -133.46 75.62 9.48
CA GLU A 284 -132.41 76.45 8.85
C GLU A 284 -131.04 76.30 9.56
N SER A 285 -131.02 75.96 10.86
CA SER A 285 -129.77 75.69 11.59
C SER A 285 -129.13 74.34 11.22
N PHE A 286 -129.94 73.35 10.83
CA PHE A 286 -129.46 72.03 10.41
C PHE A 286 -128.82 72.03 9.02
N GLU A 287 -129.32 72.87 8.10
CA GLU A 287 -128.72 73.00 6.75
C GLU A 287 -127.30 73.63 6.81
N LEU A 288 -127.07 74.62 7.69
CA LEU A 288 -125.74 75.24 7.88
C LEU A 288 -124.72 74.27 8.52
N ILE A 289 -125.18 73.34 9.37
CA ILE A 289 -124.35 72.30 9.99
C ILE A 289 -123.99 71.20 8.97
N LEU A 290 -124.89 70.90 8.03
CA LEU A 290 -124.66 69.97 6.94
C LEU A 290 -123.67 70.52 5.91
N GLU A 291 -123.74 71.81 5.58
CA GLU A 291 -122.81 72.47 4.67
C GLU A 291 -121.37 72.50 5.24
N ASN A 292 -121.21 72.87 6.51
CA ASN A 292 -119.91 72.84 7.21
C ASN A 292 -119.31 71.42 7.33
N LYS A 293 -120.15 70.38 7.43
CA LYS A 293 -119.67 68.98 7.44
C LYS A 293 -119.17 68.53 6.07
N LYS A 294 -119.85 68.93 4.99
CA LYS A 294 -119.41 68.63 3.62
C LYS A 294 -118.09 69.33 3.28
N GLU A 295 -117.90 70.57 3.75
CA GLU A 295 -116.66 71.32 3.56
C GLU A 295 -115.48 70.66 4.29
N LYS A 296 -115.71 70.16 5.52
CA LYS A 296 -114.69 69.43 6.29
C LYS A 296 -114.33 68.05 5.71
N ASP A 297 -115.30 67.35 5.11
CA ASP A 297 -115.04 66.11 4.38
C ASP A 297 -114.27 66.37 3.07
N HIS A 298 -114.52 67.49 2.40
CA HIS A 298 -113.75 67.91 1.21
C HIS A 298 -112.29 68.25 1.57
N GLU A 299 -112.07 68.91 2.71
CA GLU A 299 -110.74 69.24 3.22
C GLU A 299 -109.92 67.99 3.59
N MET A 300 -110.54 67.00 4.26
CA MET A 300 -109.89 65.70 4.54
C MET A 300 -109.57 64.90 3.28
N LEU A 301 -110.43 64.94 2.25
CA LEU A 301 -110.17 64.28 0.96
C LEU A 301 -108.99 64.95 0.22
N MET A 302 -108.87 66.27 0.29
CA MET A 302 -107.73 67.01 -0.25
C MET A 302 -106.42 66.65 0.46
N GLU A 303 -106.40 66.55 1.80
CA GLU A 303 -105.21 66.11 2.56
C GLU A 303 -104.83 64.63 2.26
N LEU A 304 -105.82 63.76 2.06
CA LEU A 304 -105.60 62.37 1.66
C LEU A 304 -104.99 62.28 0.25
N GLU A 305 -105.44 63.12 -0.68
CA GLU A 305 -104.92 63.17 -2.04
C GLU A 305 -103.51 63.80 -2.08
N GLU A 306 -103.25 64.82 -1.25
CA GLU A 306 -101.93 65.44 -1.12
C GLU A 306 -100.90 64.48 -0.49
N THR A 307 -101.32 63.67 0.49
CA THR A 307 -100.47 62.61 1.06
C THR A 307 -100.23 61.46 0.08
N LYS A 308 -101.24 61.05 -0.71
CA LYS A 308 -101.05 60.10 -1.84
C LYS A 308 -100.08 60.64 -2.89
N GLN A 309 -100.19 61.91 -3.28
CA GLN A 309 -99.25 62.53 -4.22
C GLN A 309 -97.82 62.57 -3.66
N LYS A 310 -97.63 62.89 -2.37
CA LYS A 310 -96.31 62.83 -1.70
C LYS A 310 -95.72 61.42 -1.72
N HIS A 311 -96.53 60.38 -1.47
CA HIS A 311 -96.07 58.99 -1.55
C HIS A 311 -95.73 58.57 -2.99
N SER A 312 -96.55 58.94 -3.97
CA SER A 312 -96.28 58.69 -5.40
C SER A 312 -94.97 59.35 -5.87
N LYS A 313 -94.69 60.59 -5.45
CA LYS A 313 -93.42 61.28 -5.74
C LYS A 313 -92.22 60.55 -5.11
N ARG A 314 -92.36 60.05 -3.88
CA ARG A 314 -91.31 59.26 -3.20
C ARG A 314 -91.04 57.92 -3.89
N ILE A 315 -92.08 57.20 -4.31
CA ILE A 315 -91.95 55.93 -5.03
C ILE A 315 -91.21 56.15 -6.36
N LYS A 316 -91.60 57.16 -7.15
CA LYS A 316 -90.90 57.49 -8.41
C LYS A 316 -89.44 57.92 -8.20
N ALA A 317 -89.13 58.58 -7.08
CA ALA A 317 -87.75 58.93 -6.74
C ALA A 317 -86.92 57.68 -6.39
N PHE A 318 -87.50 56.71 -5.67
CA PHE A 318 -86.87 55.42 -5.37
C PHE A 318 -86.63 54.60 -6.65
N GLU A 319 -87.62 54.48 -7.54
CA GLU A 319 -87.48 53.79 -8.83
C GLU A 319 -86.36 54.41 -9.68
N LYS A 320 -86.24 55.74 -9.69
CA LYS A 320 -85.17 56.44 -10.41
C LYS A 320 -83.78 56.13 -9.82
N LEU A 321 -83.66 56.09 -8.49
CA LEU A 321 -82.43 55.70 -7.79
C LEU A 321 -82.06 54.24 -8.06
N GLU A 322 -83.03 53.33 -8.02
CA GLU A 322 -82.84 51.91 -8.34
C GLU A 322 -82.35 51.72 -9.78
N THR A 323 -82.94 52.46 -10.73
CA THR A 323 -82.51 52.44 -12.14
C THR A 323 -81.09 52.98 -12.29
N GLN A 324 -80.74 54.06 -11.57
CA GLN A 324 -79.39 54.64 -11.60
C GLN A 324 -78.34 53.70 -11.04
N VAL A 325 -78.61 53.07 -9.89
CA VAL A 325 -77.73 52.06 -9.27
C VAL A 325 -77.56 50.86 -10.19
N THR A 326 -78.64 50.40 -10.83
CA THR A 326 -78.58 49.28 -11.79
C THR A 326 -77.71 49.62 -13.01
N ASN A 327 -77.82 50.84 -13.53
CA ASN A 327 -76.99 51.32 -14.64
C ASN A 327 -75.51 51.43 -14.24
N GLU A 328 -75.20 51.95 -13.05
CA GLU A 328 -73.83 52.03 -12.54
C GLU A 328 -73.22 50.63 -12.32
N ILE A 329 -73.97 49.68 -11.77
CA ILE A 329 -73.54 48.27 -11.63
C ILE A 329 -73.28 47.66 -13.02
N THR A 330 -74.11 47.96 -14.01
CA THR A 330 -73.94 47.45 -15.38
C THR A 330 -72.68 48.01 -16.02
N LEU A 331 -72.46 49.33 -15.92
CA LEU A 331 -71.25 50.00 -16.43
C LEU A 331 -69.99 49.45 -15.74
N MET A 332 -70.06 49.20 -14.44
CA MET A 332 -68.96 48.63 -13.65
C MET A 332 -68.64 47.19 -14.07
N LYS A 333 -69.67 46.38 -14.36
CA LYS A 333 -69.49 45.03 -14.93
C LYS A 333 -68.85 45.09 -16.32
N GLU A 334 -69.31 45.99 -17.19
CA GLU A 334 -68.76 46.13 -18.55
C GLU A 334 -67.29 46.57 -18.53
N THR A 335 -66.96 47.55 -17.69
CA THR A 335 -65.56 48.00 -17.51
C THR A 335 -64.68 46.87 -16.98
N TYR A 336 -65.15 46.14 -15.96
CA TYR A 336 -64.45 44.96 -15.42
C TYR A 336 -64.18 43.91 -16.50
N HIS A 337 -65.19 43.56 -17.31
CA HIS A 337 -65.02 42.60 -18.42
C HIS A 337 -64.07 43.13 -19.51
N SER A 338 -64.01 44.45 -19.74
CA SER A 338 -63.04 45.04 -20.67
C SER A 338 -61.60 44.93 -20.14
N TYR A 339 -61.40 45.13 -18.84
CA TYR A 339 -60.10 44.96 -18.20
C TYR A 339 -59.65 43.50 -18.20
N GLN A 340 -60.55 42.55 -17.92
CA GLN A 340 -60.27 41.13 -18.03
C GLN A 340 -59.85 40.73 -19.45
N ARG A 341 -60.58 41.19 -20.48
CA ARG A 341 -60.21 40.94 -21.89
C ARG A 341 -58.83 41.50 -22.24
N ARG A 342 -58.53 42.74 -21.80
CA ARG A 342 -57.19 43.33 -21.99
C ARG A 342 -56.10 42.55 -21.27
N LEU A 343 -56.35 42.08 -20.05
CA LEU A 343 -55.40 41.23 -19.31
C LEU A 343 -55.17 39.90 -20.03
N GLU A 344 -56.21 39.26 -20.58
CA GLU A 344 -56.08 38.05 -21.38
C GLU A 344 -55.31 38.30 -22.69
N GLU A 345 -55.56 39.43 -23.37
CA GLU A 345 -54.83 39.83 -24.58
C GLU A 345 -53.34 40.08 -24.32
N VAL A 346 -53.00 40.70 -23.18
CA VAL A 346 -51.59 40.91 -22.77
C VAL A 346 -50.92 39.61 -22.31
N ASN A 347 -51.66 38.71 -21.66
CA ASN A 347 -51.14 37.42 -21.22
C ASN A 347 -50.98 36.39 -22.35
N LYS A 348 -51.72 36.50 -23.47
CA LYS A 348 -51.59 35.58 -24.61
C LYS A 348 -50.16 35.56 -25.21
N PRO A 349 -49.53 36.71 -25.55
CA PRO A 349 -48.13 36.75 -25.97
C PRO A 349 -47.19 36.24 -24.87
N LEU A 350 -47.39 36.63 -23.62
CA LEU A 350 -46.52 36.25 -22.50
C LEU A 350 -46.52 34.73 -22.24
N ASN A 351 -47.70 34.10 -22.33
CA ASN A 351 -47.85 32.65 -22.22
C ASN A 351 -47.36 31.89 -23.46
N SER A 352 -47.41 32.51 -24.65
CA SER A 352 -46.80 31.93 -25.85
C SER A 352 -45.26 31.95 -25.79
N ILE A 353 -44.67 33.03 -25.27
CA ILE A 353 -43.22 33.16 -25.05
C ILE A 353 -42.74 32.18 -23.96
N LYS A 354 -43.51 32.01 -22.88
CA LYS A 354 -43.23 31.02 -21.82
C LYS A 354 -43.35 29.56 -22.25
N LYS A 355 -44.02 29.26 -23.38
CA LYS A 355 -44.12 27.89 -23.93
C LYS A 355 -43.09 27.62 -25.04
N SER A 356 -42.43 28.65 -25.57
CA SER A 356 -41.39 28.55 -26.59
C SER A 356 -39.96 28.72 -26.05
N LEU A 357 -39.82 29.00 -24.76
CA LEU A 357 -38.62 28.85 -23.93
C LEU A 357 -38.78 27.58 -23.09
#